data_AF-A0A1Z5J099-F1
#
_entry.id   AF-A0A1Z5J099-F1
#
_cell.length_a   1.000
_cell.length_b   1.000
_cell.length_c   1.000
_cell.angle_alpha   90.00
_cell.angle_beta   90.00
_cell.angle_gamma   90.00
#
_symmetry.space_group_name_H-M   'P 1'
#
loop_
_entity.id
_entity.type
_entity.pdbx_description
1 polymer ?
#
loop_
_entity_poly.entity_id
_entity_poly.type
_entity_poly.pdbx_seq_one_letter_code
_entity_poly.pdbx_strand_id
1 'polypeptide(L)'
;MIQQTPRQTMVELDKIASKMAISNPNKKVRRSTIMADFENLRNSHESEPEYQAAVDQIMSVVGQLSIAPRLGQTKRVLKENGVNFKTKIVQRINSELEQYGHFAFGNSVRHKQNDAQVLGLYGIGLVNIDGDYHYFVGTDKGLKPSLMRAYRLRRLIPITGDDSQVPTLFEDLLAMMDVEFVRNGQYTVLPFPVKYLREYQEYQKRIATNSK
;
A
#
# COMPACT_ATOMS: atom_id res chain seq x y z
N MET A 1 7.54 14.75 -8.20
CA MET A 1 8.66 14.69 -7.25
C MET A 1 8.14 14.07 -5.97
N ILE A 2 8.59 12.87 -5.59
CA ILE A 2 8.28 12.32 -4.26
C ILE A 2 9.60 12.11 -3.54
N GLN A 3 10.06 13.15 -2.88
CA GLN A 3 10.89 13.00 -1.69
C GLN A 3 9.95 12.89 -0.50
N GLN A 4 10.04 11.81 0.28
CA GLN A 4 9.55 11.81 1.65
C GLN A 4 10.47 11.06 2.60
N THR A 5 10.96 11.87 3.50
CA THR A 5 11.73 11.60 4.70
C THR A 5 11.20 12.60 5.74
N PRO A 6 11.23 12.32 7.06
CA PRO A 6 11.95 11.28 7.77
C PRO A 6 11.02 10.17 8.28
N ARG A 7 11.57 8.95 8.23
CA ARG A 7 11.09 7.71 8.85
C ARG A 7 9.91 7.07 8.13
N GLN A 8 10.19 6.54 6.93
CA GLN A 8 9.41 5.41 6.44
C GLN A 8 9.65 4.25 7.40
N THR A 9 8.71 4.04 8.31
CA THR A 9 8.71 2.89 9.21
C THR A 9 8.53 1.61 8.40
N MET A 10 8.93 0.48 8.97
CA MET A 10 8.45 -0.80 8.47
C MET A 10 6.94 -0.72 8.27
N VAL A 11 6.49 -1.30 7.17
CA VAL A 11 5.08 -1.47 6.84
C VAL A 11 4.34 -1.92 8.09
N GLU A 12 3.20 -1.30 8.38
CA GLU A 12 2.35 -1.71 9.50
C GLU A 12 1.62 -3.00 9.15
N LEU A 13 2.38 -4.11 9.07
CA LEU A 13 1.92 -5.41 8.58
C LEU A 13 0.68 -5.88 9.32
N ASP A 14 0.60 -5.64 10.63
CA ASP A 14 -0.54 -6.00 11.46
C ASP A 14 -1.81 -5.24 11.05
N LYS A 15 -1.70 -3.94 10.74
CA LYS A 15 -2.84 -3.13 10.28
C LYS A 15 -3.27 -3.50 8.87
N ILE A 16 -2.31 -3.84 8.00
CA ILE A 16 -2.63 -4.37 6.66
C ILE A 16 -3.31 -5.73 6.78
N ALA A 17 -2.77 -6.63 7.60
CA ALA A 17 -3.30 -7.97 7.80
C ALA A 17 -4.73 -7.93 8.38
N SER A 18 -5.01 -7.05 9.34
CA SER A 18 -6.35 -6.89 9.90
C SER A 18 -7.35 -6.38 8.85
N LYS A 19 -7.00 -5.33 8.08
CA LYS A 19 -7.83 -4.84 6.96
C LYS A 19 -8.08 -5.91 5.89
N MET A 20 -7.04 -6.68 5.54
CA MET A 20 -7.14 -7.79 4.58
C MET A 20 -8.00 -8.93 5.12
N ALA A 21 -7.95 -9.23 6.41
CA ALA A 21 -8.76 -10.26 7.04
C ALA A 21 -10.25 -9.89 7.04
N ILE A 22 -10.59 -8.62 7.32
CA ILE A 22 -11.97 -8.12 7.33
C ILE A 22 -12.58 -8.10 5.91
N SER A 23 -11.76 -7.82 4.89
CA SER A 23 -12.18 -7.72 3.49
C SER A 23 -11.90 -8.98 2.64
N ASN A 24 -11.56 -10.11 3.28
CA ASN A 24 -11.18 -11.34 2.58
C ASN A 24 -12.38 -11.93 1.80
N PRO A 25 -12.32 -12.05 0.45
CA PRO A 25 -13.42 -12.58 -0.36
C PRO A 25 -13.84 -14.01 0.00
N ASN A 26 -12.93 -14.82 0.56
CA ASN A 26 -13.19 -16.20 0.95
C ASN A 26 -13.74 -16.33 2.38
N LYS A 27 -13.77 -15.24 3.17
CA LYS A 27 -14.36 -15.23 4.51
C LYS A 27 -15.85 -15.52 4.41
N LYS A 28 -16.31 -16.50 5.18
CA LYS A 28 -17.74 -16.76 5.39
C LYS A 28 -18.22 -15.86 6.53
N VAL A 29 -19.29 -15.13 6.29
CA VAL A 29 -19.91 -14.27 7.31
C VAL A 29 -21.37 -14.67 7.41
N ARG A 30 -21.90 -14.79 8.63
CA ARG A 30 -23.28 -15.20 8.83
C ARG A 30 -24.26 -14.15 8.27
N ARG A 31 -25.31 -14.65 7.63
CA ARG A 31 -26.62 -14.02 7.34
C ARG A 31 -26.91 -12.87 8.29
N SER A 32 -27.14 -13.27 9.53
CA SER A 32 -27.54 -12.42 10.65
C SER A 32 -26.54 -11.32 10.96
N THR A 33 -25.23 -11.61 10.91
CA THR A 33 -24.19 -10.62 11.19
C THR A 33 -24.14 -9.55 10.10
N ILE A 34 -24.26 -9.95 8.83
CA ILE A 34 -24.31 -8.99 7.71
C ILE A 34 -25.53 -8.07 7.86
N MET A 35 -26.70 -8.65 8.14
CA MET A 35 -27.93 -7.88 8.33
C MET A 35 -27.83 -6.95 9.55
N ALA A 36 -27.25 -7.40 10.66
CA ALA A 36 -27.08 -6.58 11.86
C ALA A 36 -26.13 -5.40 11.64
N ASP A 37 -25.01 -5.60 10.93
CA ASP A 37 -24.09 -4.51 10.58
C ASP A 37 -24.79 -3.47 9.71
N PHE A 38 -25.60 -3.90 8.73
CA PHE A 38 -26.39 -2.96 7.91
C PHE A 38 -27.50 -2.26 8.69
N GLU A 39 -28.19 -2.95 9.58
CA GLU A 39 -29.22 -2.34 10.44
C GLU A 39 -28.61 -1.26 11.34
N ASN A 40 -27.41 -1.51 11.89
CA ASN A 40 -26.70 -0.51 12.69
C ASN A 40 -26.35 0.74 11.85
N LEU A 41 -25.87 0.55 10.62
CA LEU A 41 -25.56 1.66 9.69
C LEU A 41 -26.82 2.41 9.25
N ARG A 42 -27.92 1.69 9.07
CA ARG A 42 -29.25 2.23 8.78
C ARG A 42 -29.68 3.15 9.92
N ASN A 43 -29.65 2.68 11.16
CA ASN A 43 -30.08 3.46 12.33
C ASN A 43 -29.15 4.66 12.61
N SER A 44 -27.86 4.57 12.29
CA SER A 44 -26.93 5.70 12.48
C SER A 44 -27.08 6.81 11.44
N HIS A 45 -27.81 6.58 10.34
CA HIS A 45 -27.97 7.53 9.22
C HIS A 45 -29.45 7.75 8.85
N GLU A 46 -30.36 7.71 9.83
CA GLU A 46 -31.81 7.85 9.60
C GLU A 46 -32.20 9.13 8.83
N SER A 47 -31.43 10.21 9.01
CA SER A 47 -31.68 11.50 8.35
C SER A 47 -31.22 11.57 6.89
N GLU A 48 -30.57 10.53 6.35
CA GLU A 48 -30.01 10.52 4.99
C GLU A 48 -30.77 9.56 4.06
N PRO A 49 -31.80 10.01 3.32
CA PRO A 49 -32.69 9.13 2.57
C PRO A 49 -31.99 8.33 1.45
N GLU A 50 -30.99 8.93 0.79
CA GLU A 50 -30.21 8.22 -0.24
C GLU A 50 -29.32 7.12 0.35
N TYR A 51 -28.80 7.33 1.56
CA TYR A 51 -28.02 6.34 2.29
C TYR A 51 -28.92 5.17 2.71
N GLN A 52 -30.10 5.49 3.28
CA GLN A 52 -31.13 4.51 3.65
C GLN A 52 -31.52 3.64 2.46
N ALA A 53 -31.86 4.25 1.33
CA ALA A 53 -32.27 3.53 0.12
C ALA A 53 -31.18 2.55 -0.37
N ALA A 54 -29.90 2.96 -0.31
CA ALA A 54 -28.79 2.11 -0.69
C ALA A 54 -28.62 0.92 0.28
N VAL A 55 -28.76 1.16 1.60
CA VAL A 55 -28.70 0.10 2.61
C VAL A 55 -29.86 -0.87 2.47
N ASP A 56 -31.08 -0.37 2.28
CA ASP A 56 -32.29 -1.18 2.10
C ASP A 56 -32.19 -2.07 0.85
N GLN A 57 -31.67 -1.53 -0.27
CA GLN A 57 -31.39 -2.32 -1.47
C GLN A 57 -30.39 -3.46 -1.18
N ILE A 58 -29.30 -3.17 -0.46
CA ILE A 58 -28.29 -4.18 -0.10
C ILE A 58 -28.90 -5.25 0.81
N MET A 59 -29.64 -4.85 1.84
CA MET A 59 -30.27 -5.75 2.80
C MET A 59 -31.29 -6.68 2.13
N SER A 60 -32.10 -6.16 1.20
CA SER A 60 -33.07 -6.96 0.43
C SER A 60 -32.39 -8.10 -0.33
N VAL A 61 -31.27 -7.81 -0.99
CA VAL A 61 -30.49 -8.82 -1.73
C VAL A 61 -29.81 -9.81 -0.77
N VAL A 62 -29.24 -9.31 0.34
CA VAL A 62 -28.57 -10.16 1.34
C VAL A 62 -29.54 -11.12 2.03
N GLY A 63 -30.78 -10.69 2.27
CA GLY A 63 -31.82 -11.51 2.90
C GLY A 63 -32.10 -12.82 2.15
N GLN A 64 -31.89 -12.85 0.83
CA GLN A 64 -32.11 -14.00 -0.03
C GLN A 64 -30.91 -14.96 -0.11
N LEU A 65 -29.77 -14.59 0.47
CA LEU A 65 -28.57 -15.42 0.44
C LEU A 65 -28.63 -16.57 1.46
N SER A 66 -27.74 -17.55 1.26
CA SER A 66 -27.50 -18.66 2.19
C SER A 66 -27.18 -18.17 3.61
N ILE A 67 -27.19 -19.08 4.60
CA ILE A 67 -26.95 -18.73 6.01
C ILE A 67 -25.54 -18.17 6.26
N ALA A 68 -24.54 -18.58 5.49
CA ALA A 68 -23.16 -18.13 5.67
C ALA A 68 -22.44 -17.99 4.31
N PRO A 69 -22.82 -16.99 3.49
CA PRO A 69 -22.23 -16.79 2.18
C PRO A 69 -20.77 -16.36 2.30
N ARG A 70 -19.99 -16.62 1.25
CA ARG A 70 -18.66 -16.01 1.10
C ARG A 70 -18.82 -14.54 0.72
N LEU A 71 -18.02 -13.65 1.31
CA LEU A 71 -18.07 -12.21 1.00
C LEU A 71 -17.92 -11.90 -0.49
N GLY A 72 -17.04 -12.62 -1.19
CA GLY A 72 -16.86 -12.47 -2.64
C GLY A 72 -18.10 -12.83 -3.43
N GLN A 73 -18.85 -13.86 -3.01
CA GLN A 73 -20.13 -14.24 -3.61
C GLN A 73 -21.20 -13.18 -3.32
N THR A 74 -21.32 -12.73 -2.06
CA THR A 74 -22.25 -11.65 -1.68
C THR A 74 -22.01 -10.40 -2.53
N LYS A 75 -20.75 -9.96 -2.65
CA LYS A 75 -20.39 -8.81 -3.48
C LYS A 75 -20.76 -8.99 -4.95
N ARG A 76 -20.60 -10.20 -5.49
CA ARG A 76 -20.97 -10.53 -6.88
C ARG A 76 -22.49 -10.44 -7.07
N VAL A 77 -23.27 -11.06 -6.19
CA VAL A 77 -24.74 -11.03 -6.26
C VAL A 77 -25.26 -9.61 -6.10
N LEU A 78 -24.68 -8.79 -5.22
CA LEU A 78 -25.03 -7.37 -5.09
C LEU A 78 -24.81 -6.59 -6.39
N LYS A 79 -23.70 -6.83 -7.09
CA LYS A 79 -23.45 -6.21 -8.41
C LYS A 79 -24.46 -6.67 -9.46
N GLU A 80 -24.79 -7.95 -9.48
CA GLU A 80 -25.78 -8.53 -10.41
C GLU A 80 -27.19 -7.98 -10.13
N ASN A 81 -27.47 -7.53 -8.90
CA ASN A 81 -28.73 -6.88 -8.48
C ASN A 81 -28.65 -5.34 -8.46
N GLY A 82 -27.73 -4.75 -9.22
CA GLY A 82 -27.69 -3.30 -9.47
C GLY A 82 -26.93 -2.45 -8.45
N VAL A 83 -26.26 -3.04 -7.46
CA VAL A 83 -25.44 -2.27 -6.50
C VAL A 83 -24.11 -1.86 -7.14
N ASN A 84 -23.93 -0.55 -7.34
CA ASN A 84 -22.70 0.00 -7.91
C ASN A 84 -21.71 0.45 -6.82
N PHE A 85 -20.70 -0.37 -6.57
CA PHE A 85 -19.62 -0.10 -5.59
C PHE A 85 -18.71 1.09 -5.91
N LYS A 86 -18.89 1.76 -7.06
CA LYS A 86 -18.14 2.97 -7.42
C LYS A 86 -18.84 4.26 -6.99
N THR A 87 -20.11 4.21 -6.57
CA THR A 87 -20.82 5.41 -6.13
C THR A 87 -20.31 5.88 -4.77
N LYS A 88 -20.37 7.18 -4.51
CA LYS A 88 -19.89 7.78 -3.25
C LYS A 88 -20.60 7.18 -2.02
N ILE A 89 -21.92 6.94 -2.13
CA ILE A 89 -22.72 6.34 -1.05
C ILE A 89 -22.23 4.93 -0.73
N VAL A 90 -22.08 4.05 -1.72
CA VAL A 90 -21.64 2.67 -1.48
C VAL A 90 -20.17 2.61 -1.03
N GLN A 91 -19.33 3.55 -1.49
CA GLN A 91 -17.95 3.70 -0.98
C GLN A 91 -17.93 4.13 0.49
N ARG A 92 -18.82 5.03 0.91
CA ARG A 92 -18.99 5.44 2.31
C ARG A 92 -19.47 4.28 3.17
N ILE A 93 -20.54 3.59 2.76
CA ILE A 93 -21.02 2.36 3.41
C ILE A 93 -19.88 1.36 3.60
N ASN A 94 -19.10 1.09 2.55
CA ASN A 94 -17.98 0.15 2.66
C ASN A 94 -16.88 0.62 3.62
N SER A 95 -16.63 1.93 3.72
CA SER A 95 -15.64 2.49 4.63
C SER A 95 -16.09 2.36 6.09
N GLU A 96 -17.38 2.61 6.36
CA GLU A 96 -17.96 2.44 7.70
C GLU A 96 -18.04 0.97 8.12
N LEU A 97 -18.36 0.07 7.19
CA LEU A 97 -18.26 -1.39 7.42
C LEU A 97 -16.83 -1.83 7.76
N GLU A 98 -15.82 -1.27 7.11
CA GLU A 98 -14.41 -1.58 7.42
C GLU A 98 -13.99 -1.02 8.79
N GLN A 99 -14.59 0.08 9.24
CA GLN A 99 -14.25 0.75 10.49
C GLN A 99 -14.99 0.17 11.70
N TYR A 100 -16.28 -0.14 11.57
CA TYR A 100 -17.16 -0.50 12.68
C TYR A 100 -17.82 -1.89 12.53
N GLY A 101 -17.79 -2.46 11.32
CA GLY A 101 -18.43 -3.73 11.01
C GLY A 101 -17.51 -4.93 11.18
N HIS A 102 -18.10 -6.12 10.98
CA HIS A 102 -17.38 -7.39 11.06
C HIS A 102 -16.71 -7.80 9.73
N PHE A 103 -17.03 -7.09 8.66
CA PHE A 103 -16.57 -7.36 7.29
C PHE A 103 -16.58 -6.08 6.45
N ALA A 104 -15.89 -6.12 5.31
CA ALA A 104 -16.01 -5.10 4.27
C ALA A 104 -16.00 -5.75 2.89
N PHE A 105 -16.70 -5.17 1.92
CA PHE A 105 -16.70 -5.67 0.54
C PHE A 105 -15.49 -5.21 -0.27
N GLY A 106 -14.86 -4.12 0.14
CA GLY A 106 -13.63 -3.55 -0.44
C GLY A 106 -12.58 -3.35 0.65
N ASN A 107 -11.32 -3.38 0.22
CA ASN A 107 -10.15 -3.14 1.06
C ASN A 107 -9.64 -1.73 0.80
N SER A 108 -9.46 -0.92 1.85
CA SER A 108 -8.91 0.43 1.73
C SER A 108 -7.38 0.53 1.82
N VAL A 109 -6.63 -0.58 1.98
CA VAL A 109 -5.15 -0.59 2.09
C VAL A 109 -4.44 0.22 1.00
N ARG A 110 -5.03 0.31 -0.20
CA ARG A 110 -4.47 1.05 -1.36
C ARG A 110 -5.05 2.45 -1.54
N HIS A 111 -5.94 2.88 -0.65
CA HIS A 111 -6.51 4.20 -0.71
C HIS A 111 -5.51 5.20 -0.14
N LYS A 112 -5.48 6.41 -0.70
CA LYS A 112 -4.55 7.49 -0.33
C LYS A 112 -4.47 7.75 1.18
N GLN A 113 -5.60 7.63 1.88
CA GLN A 113 -5.69 7.80 3.34
C GLN A 113 -4.88 6.76 4.15
N ASN A 114 -4.57 5.60 3.55
CA ASN A 114 -3.78 4.53 4.17
C ASN A 114 -2.36 4.44 3.57
N ASP A 115 -1.92 5.41 2.76
CA ASP A 115 -0.58 5.40 2.14
C ASP A 115 0.53 5.26 3.19
N ALA A 116 0.33 5.83 4.38
CA ALA A 116 1.26 5.69 5.51
C ALA A 116 1.45 4.22 5.97
N GLN A 117 0.42 3.37 5.85
CA GLN A 117 0.48 1.96 6.28
C GLN A 117 1.29 1.10 5.31
N VAL A 118 1.29 1.48 4.03
CA VAL A 118 2.01 0.81 2.93
C VAL A 118 3.34 1.50 2.60
N LEU A 119 3.68 2.55 3.37
CA LEU A 119 4.97 3.22 3.32
C LEU A 119 6.06 2.17 3.57
N GLY A 120 7.10 2.14 2.72
CA GLY A 120 8.08 1.06 2.72
C GLY A 120 7.86 -0.03 1.65
N LEU A 121 6.72 -0.03 0.94
CA LEU A 121 6.45 -0.94 -0.18
C LEU A 121 6.73 -0.34 -1.55
N TYR A 122 7.06 0.94 -1.63
CA TYR A 122 7.40 1.67 -2.86
C TYR A 122 8.23 2.91 -2.48
N GLY A 123 8.90 3.54 -3.46
CA GLY A 123 9.79 4.67 -3.20
C GLY A 123 11.19 4.27 -2.72
N ILE A 124 11.99 5.25 -2.31
CA ILE A 124 13.26 5.04 -1.60
C ILE A 124 13.06 5.46 -0.14
N GLY A 125 13.59 4.70 0.80
CA GLY A 125 13.47 5.01 2.23
C GLY A 125 14.65 4.54 3.06
N LEU A 126 14.79 5.15 4.24
CA LEU A 126 15.76 4.83 5.28
C LEU A 126 15.05 4.17 6.47
N VAL A 127 15.58 3.04 6.94
CA VAL A 127 15.12 2.31 8.12
C VAL A 127 16.28 2.10 9.08
N ASN A 128 16.00 2.11 10.39
CA ASN A 128 16.95 1.68 11.40
C ASN A 128 16.47 0.33 11.97
N ILE A 129 17.33 -0.68 11.91
CA ILE A 129 17.04 -2.04 12.38
C ILE A 129 18.14 -2.39 13.37
N ASP A 130 17.78 -2.60 14.63
CA ASP A 130 18.69 -2.97 15.72
C ASP A 130 19.93 -2.04 15.84
N GLY A 131 19.74 -0.74 15.61
CA GLY A 131 20.80 0.26 15.65
C GLY A 131 21.45 0.54 14.29
N ASP A 132 21.32 -0.37 13.33
CA ASP A 132 21.93 -0.24 12.00
C ASP A 132 21.01 0.45 10.99
N TYR A 133 21.55 1.48 10.32
CA TYR A 133 20.84 2.15 9.22
C TYR A 133 20.91 1.36 7.92
N HIS A 134 19.76 1.20 7.28
CA HIS A 134 19.61 0.54 5.99
C HIS A 134 18.73 1.38 5.05
N TYR A 135 19.00 1.33 3.76
CA TYR A 135 18.13 1.89 2.74
C TYR A 135 17.57 0.83 1.79
N PHE A 136 16.39 1.10 1.24
CA PHE A 136 15.79 0.29 0.19
C PHE A 136 15.37 1.16 -0.99
N VAL A 137 15.24 0.51 -2.14
CA VAL A 137 14.77 1.11 -3.37
C VAL A 137 13.63 0.27 -3.90
N GLY A 138 12.44 0.86 -3.91
CA GLY A 138 11.18 0.28 -4.32
C GLY A 138 10.76 0.70 -5.72
N THR A 139 9.49 0.49 -6.08
CA THR A 139 8.94 0.98 -7.35
C THR A 139 8.45 2.42 -7.21
N ASP A 140 8.42 3.18 -8.29
CA ASP A 140 7.77 4.50 -8.41
C ASP A 140 6.24 4.42 -8.43
N LYS A 141 5.72 3.25 -8.81
CA LYS A 141 4.29 2.95 -8.87
C LYS A 141 3.77 2.49 -7.52
N GLY A 142 2.50 2.82 -7.22
CA GLY A 142 1.81 2.37 -6.01
C GLY A 142 1.76 0.85 -5.86
N LEU A 143 1.29 0.39 -4.69
CA LEU A 143 1.33 -1.01 -4.28
C LEU A 143 0.87 -1.99 -5.38
N LYS A 144 1.78 -2.83 -5.89
CA LYS A 144 1.43 -3.83 -6.91
C LYS A 144 0.50 -4.92 -6.33
N PRO A 145 -0.44 -5.50 -7.11
CA PRO A 145 -1.28 -6.63 -6.68
C PRO A 145 -0.49 -7.83 -6.16
N SER A 146 0.70 -8.06 -6.72
CA SER A 146 1.65 -9.06 -6.24
C SER A 146 3.06 -8.47 -6.18
N LEU A 147 3.77 -8.81 -5.10
CA LEU A 147 5.21 -8.57 -4.97
C LEU A 147 5.90 -9.87 -5.37
N MET A 148 6.46 -9.93 -6.58
CA MET A 148 7.17 -11.13 -7.03
C MET A 148 8.50 -11.35 -6.30
N ARG A 149 9.04 -10.31 -5.64
CA ARG A 149 10.35 -10.31 -4.99
C ARG A 149 10.31 -9.42 -3.75
N ALA A 150 11.05 -9.82 -2.71
CA ALA A 150 11.31 -8.97 -1.55
C ALA A 150 12.21 -7.78 -1.93
N TYR A 151 12.07 -6.67 -1.22
CA TYR A 151 12.98 -5.55 -1.34
C TYR A 151 14.34 -5.88 -0.71
N ARG A 152 15.41 -5.45 -1.37
CA ARG A 152 16.77 -5.57 -0.84
C ARG A 152 17.06 -4.39 0.07
N LEU A 153 17.33 -4.67 1.33
CA LEU A 153 17.90 -3.72 2.28
C LEU A 153 19.41 -3.62 2.05
N ARG A 154 19.94 -2.40 2.07
CA ARG A 154 21.36 -2.10 1.93
C ARG A 154 21.82 -1.33 3.15
N ARG A 155 22.72 -1.91 3.92
CA ARG A 155 23.27 -1.28 5.12
C ARG A 155 24.11 -0.06 4.72
N LEU A 156 23.93 1.03 5.46
CA LEU A 156 24.79 2.21 5.39
C LEU A 156 25.85 2.10 6.48
N ILE A 157 27.10 2.32 6.10
CA ILE A 157 28.24 2.31 7.01
C ILE A 157 28.99 3.63 6.78
N PRO A 158 28.95 4.56 7.74
CA PRO A 158 29.75 5.78 7.66
C PRO A 158 31.24 5.42 7.62
N ILE A 159 31.97 5.96 6.64
CA ILE A 159 33.44 5.82 6.60
C ILE A 159 34.08 6.80 7.59
N THR A 160 33.42 7.94 7.83
CA THR A 160 33.81 8.99 8.75
C THR A 160 32.58 9.48 9.52
N GLY A 161 32.77 9.91 10.78
CA GLY A 161 31.66 10.31 11.66
C GLY A 161 31.01 9.14 12.38
N ASP A 162 29.86 9.40 13.01
CA ASP A 162 29.04 8.41 13.69
C ASP A 162 27.70 8.17 12.95
N ASP A 163 26.98 7.14 13.38
CA ASP A 163 25.68 6.77 12.79
C ASP A 163 24.62 7.88 12.94
N SER A 164 24.80 8.83 13.88
CA SER A 164 23.85 9.94 14.08
C SER A 164 23.78 10.88 12.88
N GLN A 165 24.82 10.91 12.04
CA GLN A 165 24.88 11.74 10.83
C GLN A 165 24.19 11.09 9.63
N VAL A 166 23.92 9.78 9.68
CA VAL A 166 23.33 9.03 8.56
C VAL A 166 21.99 9.61 8.10
N PRO A 167 21.03 9.96 8.98
CA PRO A 167 19.77 10.54 8.54
C PRO A 167 19.94 11.84 7.75
N THR A 168 20.83 12.73 8.19
CA THR A 168 21.08 14.01 7.54
C THR A 168 21.75 13.82 6.17
N LEU A 169 22.79 12.98 6.11
CA LEU A 169 23.49 12.68 4.86
C LEU A 169 22.63 11.90 3.87
N PHE A 170 21.66 11.12 4.37
CA PHE A 170 20.79 10.34 3.51
C PHE A 170 19.86 11.20 2.66
N GLU A 171 19.47 12.39 3.13
CA GLU A 171 18.71 13.36 2.33
C GLU A 171 19.48 13.79 1.08
N ASP A 172 20.76 14.10 1.25
CA ASP A 172 21.64 14.47 0.15
C ASP A 172 21.86 13.29 -0.80
N LEU A 173 22.03 12.08 -0.25
CA LEU A 173 22.11 10.84 -1.04
C LEU A 173 20.84 10.58 -1.86
N LEU A 174 19.66 10.83 -1.28
CA LEU A 174 18.36 10.65 -1.94
C LEU A 174 18.23 11.55 -3.16
N ALA A 175 18.60 12.83 -3.04
CA ALA A 175 18.59 13.76 -4.16
C ALA A 175 19.47 13.28 -5.33
N MET A 176 20.57 12.59 -5.04
CA MET A 176 21.44 12.00 -6.06
C MET A 176 20.96 10.65 -6.62
N MET A 177 19.97 10.01 -5.98
CA MET A 177 19.36 8.74 -6.41
C MET A 177 18.03 8.94 -7.16
N ASP A 178 17.35 10.06 -6.91
CA ASP A 178 16.08 10.49 -7.53
C ASP A 178 16.32 11.30 -8.82
N VAL A 179 17.02 10.72 -9.79
CA VAL A 179 17.35 11.40 -11.06
C VAL A 179 16.67 10.72 -12.26
N GLU A 180 15.85 11.48 -12.98
CA GLU A 180 14.99 11.01 -14.09
C GLU A 180 15.76 10.43 -15.29
N PHE A 181 17.07 10.65 -15.37
CA PHE A 181 17.91 10.30 -16.53
C PHE A 181 18.21 8.80 -16.68
N VAL A 182 17.89 7.96 -15.69
CA VAL A 182 18.14 6.50 -15.75
C VAL A 182 16.85 5.75 -16.09
N ARG A 183 16.36 5.95 -17.32
CA ARG A 183 15.26 5.22 -17.99
C ARG A 183 13.94 5.09 -17.19
N ASN A 184 12.92 5.84 -17.59
CA ASN A 184 11.50 5.64 -17.26
C ASN A 184 11.18 5.51 -15.76
N GLY A 185 11.41 6.59 -14.99
CA GLY A 185 10.87 6.69 -13.62
C GLY A 185 11.41 5.66 -12.63
N GLN A 186 12.55 5.03 -12.91
CA GLN A 186 13.15 4.03 -12.02
C GLN A 186 14.18 4.68 -11.11
N TYR A 187 13.99 4.50 -9.81
CA TYR A 187 14.97 4.88 -8.79
C TYR A 187 16.31 4.17 -9.01
N THR A 188 17.39 4.93 -8.91
CA THR A 188 18.74 4.37 -9.02
C THR A 188 19.23 3.88 -7.67
N VAL A 189 19.94 2.75 -7.68
CA VAL A 189 20.50 2.15 -6.46
C VAL A 189 21.77 2.88 -5.99
N LEU A 190 22.43 3.59 -6.91
CA LEU A 190 23.71 4.27 -6.73
C LEU A 190 23.52 5.76 -7.04
N PRO A 191 24.00 6.68 -6.17
CA PRO A 191 24.05 8.10 -6.48
C PRO A 191 24.68 8.37 -7.84
N PHE A 192 24.10 9.27 -8.62
CA PHE A 192 24.56 9.62 -9.97
C PHE A 192 26.09 9.82 -10.04
N PRO A 193 26.76 10.62 -9.18
CA PRO A 193 28.21 10.81 -9.26
C PRO A 193 29.01 9.51 -9.16
N VAL A 194 28.59 8.61 -8.28
CA VAL A 194 29.24 7.31 -8.07
C VAL A 194 29.06 6.41 -9.29
N LYS A 195 27.88 6.46 -9.92
CA LYS A 195 27.60 5.71 -11.14
C LYS A 195 28.56 6.11 -12.27
N TYR A 196 28.78 7.41 -12.52
CA TYR A 196 29.68 7.85 -13.59
C TYR A 196 31.14 7.50 -13.32
N LEU A 197 31.60 7.60 -12.07
CA LEU A 197 32.95 7.18 -11.72
C LEU A 197 33.16 5.69 -12.01
N ARG A 198 32.18 4.85 -11.69
CA ARG A 198 32.23 3.42 -12.00
C ARG A 198 32.23 3.16 -13.50
N GLU A 199 31.33 3.81 -14.25
CA GLU A 199 31.28 3.67 -15.71
C GLU A 199 32.59 4.09 -16.37
N TYR A 200 33.20 5.18 -15.90
CA TYR A 200 34.52 5.62 -16.36
C TYR A 200 35.61 4.60 -16.06
N GLN A 201 35.67 4.05 -14.84
CA GLN A 201 36.64 3.00 -14.50
C GLN A 201 36.46 1.73 -15.34
N GLU A 202 35.21 1.32 -15.59
CA GLU A 202 34.90 0.19 -16.45
C GLU A 202 35.31 0.46 -17.91
N TYR A 203 35.11 1.68 -18.40
CA TYR A 203 35.57 2.11 -19.72
C TYR A 203 37.10 2.03 -19.85
N GLN A 204 37.85 2.56 -18.86
CA GLN A 204 39.31 2.48 -18.84
C GLN A 204 39.82 1.02 -18.85
N LYS A 205 39.17 0.14 -18.08
CA LYS A 205 39.51 -1.30 -18.08
C LYS A 205 39.27 -1.95 -19.44
N ARG A 206 38.19 -1.60 -20.14
CA ARG A 206 37.89 -2.14 -21.48
C ARG A 206 38.93 -1.70 -22.51
N ILE A 207 39.34 -0.42 -22.49
CA ILE A 207 40.43 0.06 -23.36
C ILE A 207 41.72 -0.70 -23.06
N ALA A 208 42.12 -0.79 -21.79
CA ALA A 208 43.36 -1.48 -21.40
C ALA A 208 43.37 -2.97 -21.74
N THR A 209 42.20 -3.62 -21.78
CA THR A 209 42.06 -5.04 -22.16
C THR A 209 42.08 -5.24 -23.68
N ASN A 210 41.53 -4.29 -24.45
CA ASN A 210 41.50 -4.34 -25.92
C ASN A 210 42.80 -3.84 -26.59
N SER A 211 43.75 -3.29 -25.82
CA SER A 211 45.07 -2.87 -26.30
C SER A 211 46.17 -3.91 -26.05
N LYS A 212 45.81 -5.15 -25.70
CA LYS A 212 46.68 -6.33 -25.65
C LYS A 212 46.24 -7.32 -26.71
#